data_AF-A0A553IGN5-F1
#
_entry.id   AF-A0A553IGN5-F1
#
_cell.length_a   1.000
_cell.length_b   1.000
_cell.length_c   1.000
_cell.angle_alpha   90.00
_cell.angle_beta   90.00
_cell.angle_gamma   90.00
#
_symmetry.space_group_name_H-M   'P 1'
#
loop_
_entity.id
_entity.type
_entity.pdbx_description
1 polymer ?
#
loop_
_entity_poly.entity_id
_entity_poly.type
_entity_poly.pdbx_seq_one_letter_code
_entity_poly.pdbx_strand_id
1 'polypeptide(L)'
;MTKNWFFIILYIIFIGMATFMVSLYTEAQKRVEFLQSLQSEVEDNNVKLLAATLVANRGDGTNAIIFKEPLYEQHFIDGEDEVGLYIYKVAENLRSYEHSLAILIRDLNITDTSLLKDEDDYSTIRATIKFNQEITIGQTNKQTFEETFITLYDDTSKLLLINFDRLKAESTISFESIHIAYDDINYFSRELVTLYNSDLVNQIPDKFSNTYQRDIKFITSDEIKFLSDESLSDIKNNINLYYDATLISKLNKLNSLYLINISLLLLVVIPLTYFIFFHKEVYTRYKLKRSAKKELQRQEIEAIKHNKEM
;
A
#
# COMPACT_ATOMS: atom_id res chain seq x y z
N MET A 1 -19.59 46.14 6.13
CA MET A 1 -19.25 44.95 5.32
C MET A 1 -19.56 43.72 6.13
N THR A 2 -20.68 43.03 5.85
CA THR A 2 -20.86 41.67 6.33
C THR A 2 -19.84 40.82 5.59
N LYS A 3 -18.76 40.40 6.28
CA LYS A 3 -17.84 39.39 5.72
C LYS A 3 -18.70 38.20 5.35
N ASN A 4 -18.59 37.75 4.11
CA ASN A 4 -19.38 36.64 3.59
C ASN A 4 -18.80 35.34 4.18
N TRP A 5 -19.01 35.13 5.48
CA TRP A 5 -18.41 34.08 6.31
C TRP A 5 -18.56 32.70 5.68
N PHE A 6 -19.67 32.47 4.97
CA PHE A 6 -19.90 31.27 4.16
C PHE A 6 -18.75 30.99 3.17
N PHE A 7 -18.30 31.98 2.40
CA PHE A 7 -17.20 31.81 1.44
C PHE A 7 -15.85 31.57 2.13
N ILE A 8 -15.65 32.16 3.30
CA ILE A 8 -14.43 31.96 4.10
C ILE A 8 -14.37 30.53 4.62
N ILE A 9 -15.49 30.03 5.16
CA ILE A 9 -15.61 28.66 5.66
C ILE A 9 -15.41 27.66 4.51
N LEU A 10 -16.06 27.88 3.37
CA LEU A 10 -15.91 27.02 2.18
C LEU A 10 -14.44 26.97 1.72
N TYR A 11 -13.75 28.11 1.72
CA TYR A 11 -12.34 28.20 1.35
C TYR A 11 -11.41 27.43 2.30
N ILE A 12 -11.65 27.52 3.61
CA ILE A 12 -10.89 26.76 4.60
C ILE A 12 -11.09 25.26 4.42
N ILE A 13 -12.34 24.82 4.20
CA ILE A 13 -12.65 23.42 3.89
C ILE A 13 -11.92 22.98 2.63
N PHE A 14 -11.94 23.80 1.58
CA PHE A 14 -11.22 23.51 0.33
C PHE A 14 -9.72 23.32 0.54
N ILE A 15 -9.05 24.21 1.30
CA ILE A 15 -7.62 24.04 1.62
C ILE A 15 -7.39 22.74 2.39
N GLY A 16 -8.25 22.46 3.39
CA GLY A 16 -8.17 21.22 4.17
C GLY A 16 -8.26 19.98 3.28
N MET A 17 -9.26 19.93 2.39
CA MET A 17 -9.42 18.83 1.42
C MET A 17 -8.25 18.74 0.44
N ALA A 18 -7.80 19.85 -0.13
CA ALA A 18 -6.68 19.85 -1.07
C ALA A 18 -5.38 19.37 -0.39
N THR A 19 -5.12 19.82 0.84
CA THR A 19 -3.96 19.37 1.62
C THR A 19 -4.07 17.88 1.92
N PHE A 20 -5.25 17.39 2.30
CA PHE A 20 -5.48 15.97 2.55
C PHE A 20 -5.23 15.13 1.29
N MET A 21 -5.77 15.54 0.14
CA MET A 21 -5.56 14.84 -1.14
C MET A 21 -4.07 14.82 -1.56
N VAL A 22 -3.37 15.94 -1.40
CA VAL A 22 -1.93 16.03 -1.70
C VAL A 22 -1.13 15.13 -0.75
N SER A 23 -1.47 15.07 0.53
CA SER A 23 -0.81 14.16 1.48
C SER A 23 -1.04 12.69 1.13
N LEU A 24 -2.27 12.29 0.77
CA LEU A 24 -2.57 10.93 0.32
C LEU A 24 -1.80 10.56 -0.95
N TYR A 25 -1.81 11.45 -1.95
CA TYR A 25 -1.02 11.26 -3.16
C TYR A 25 0.47 11.12 -2.86
N THR A 26 0.99 11.94 -1.94
CA THR A 26 2.40 11.90 -1.55
C THR A 26 2.76 10.59 -0.85
N GLU A 27 1.89 10.06 0.03
CA GLU A 27 2.11 8.74 0.64
C GLU A 27 2.13 7.63 -0.40
N ALA A 28 1.18 7.64 -1.36
CA ALA A 28 1.16 6.66 -2.44
C ALA A 28 2.44 6.74 -3.29
N GLN A 29 2.81 7.95 -3.74
CA GLN A 29 4.01 8.21 -4.54
C GLN A 29 5.28 7.74 -3.80
N LYS A 30 5.39 8.07 -2.51
CA LYS A 30 6.53 7.66 -1.67
C LYS A 30 6.71 6.15 -1.64
N ARG A 31 5.61 5.38 -1.55
CA ARG A 31 5.65 3.90 -1.51
C ARG A 31 6.05 3.32 -2.86
N VAL A 32 5.50 3.87 -3.95
CA VAL A 32 5.83 3.46 -5.32
C VAL A 32 7.31 3.72 -5.62
N GLU A 33 7.80 4.95 -5.36
CA GLU A 33 9.20 5.31 -5.58
C GLU A 33 10.16 4.47 -4.71
N PHE A 34 9.77 4.14 -3.48
CA PHE A 34 10.54 3.26 -2.62
C PHE A 34 10.71 1.86 -3.22
N LEU A 35 9.61 1.22 -3.63
CA LEU A 35 9.66 -0.12 -4.23
C LEU A 35 10.44 -0.10 -5.55
N GLN A 36 10.17 0.87 -6.44
CA GLN A 36 10.91 1.04 -7.69
C GLN A 36 12.42 1.20 -7.46
N SER A 37 12.83 1.97 -6.45
CA SER A 37 14.26 2.16 -6.14
C SER A 37 14.96 0.88 -5.67
N LEU A 38 14.20 -0.12 -5.20
CA LEU A 38 14.69 -1.39 -4.69
C LEU A 38 14.51 -2.55 -5.67
N GLN A 39 13.80 -2.37 -6.78
CA GLN A 39 13.41 -3.45 -7.69
C GLN A 39 14.58 -4.38 -8.02
N SER A 40 15.68 -3.85 -8.55
CA SER A 40 16.87 -4.64 -8.90
C SER A 40 17.54 -5.39 -7.73
N GLU A 41 17.32 -4.95 -6.48
CA GLU A 41 17.88 -5.61 -5.29
C GLU A 41 16.98 -6.77 -4.79
N VAL A 42 15.68 -6.74 -5.12
CA VAL A 42 14.65 -7.58 -4.50
C VAL A 42 13.92 -8.51 -5.45
N GLU A 43 13.92 -8.22 -6.75
CA GLU A 43 13.13 -8.92 -7.78
C GLU A 43 13.36 -10.43 -7.77
N ASP A 44 14.61 -10.88 -7.64
CA ASP A 44 14.97 -12.31 -7.64
C ASP A 44 15.05 -12.93 -6.23
N ASN A 45 14.66 -12.20 -5.19
CA ASN A 45 14.83 -12.65 -3.81
C ASN A 45 13.55 -12.48 -2.99
N ASN A 46 12.83 -13.60 -2.82
CA ASN A 46 11.55 -13.66 -2.11
C ASN A 46 11.58 -12.97 -0.73
N VAL A 47 12.60 -13.22 0.09
CA VAL A 47 12.65 -12.64 1.44
C VAL A 47 12.91 -11.12 1.40
N LYS A 48 13.75 -10.64 0.48
CA LYS A 48 13.96 -9.21 0.30
C LYS A 48 12.70 -8.52 -0.25
N LEU A 49 12.06 -9.16 -1.24
CA LEU A 49 10.81 -8.70 -1.86
C LEU A 49 9.72 -8.54 -0.81
N LEU A 50 9.46 -9.61 -0.04
CA LEU A 50 8.48 -9.60 1.04
C LEU A 50 8.78 -8.49 2.06
N ALA A 51 10.04 -8.36 2.51
CA ALA A 51 10.41 -7.35 3.50
C ALA A 51 10.20 -5.92 2.97
N ALA A 52 10.61 -5.65 1.72
CA ALA A 52 10.40 -4.35 1.09
C ALA A 52 8.90 -4.03 0.95
N THR A 53 8.10 -4.98 0.45
CA THR A 53 6.65 -4.84 0.29
C THR A 53 5.94 -4.57 1.62
N LEU A 54 6.29 -5.31 2.67
CA LEU A 54 5.72 -5.12 4.02
C LEU A 54 6.04 -3.75 4.59
N VAL A 55 7.31 -3.32 4.51
CA VAL A 55 7.74 -2.00 4.98
C VAL A 55 7.03 -0.88 4.19
N ALA A 56 6.90 -1.02 2.87
CA ALA A 56 6.20 -0.06 2.03
C ALA A 56 4.71 0.04 2.37
N ASN A 57 4.05 -1.10 2.57
CA ASN A 57 2.61 -1.14 2.80
C ASN A 57 2.22 -0.57 4.17
N ARG A 58 3.00 -0.91 5.22
CA ARG A 58 2.78 -0.36 6.58
C ARG A 58 3.11 1.12 6.66
N GLY A 59 4.28 1.53 6.16
CA GLY A 59 4.66 2.95 6.02
C GLY A 59 4.81 3.76 7.32
N ASP A 60 4.68 3.12 8.49
CA ASP A 60 4.62 3.74 9.81
C ASP A 60 5.86 3.47 10.68
N GLY A 61 6.90 2.88 10.09
CA GLY A 61 8.12 2.46 10.79
C GLY A 61 8.08 1.02 11.30
N THR A 62 7.08 0.23 10.90
CA THR A 62 7.06 -1.21 11.15
C THR A 62 8.23 -1.90 10.44
N ASN A 63 9.01 -2.69 11.19
CA ASN A 63 10.04 -3.56 10.65
C ASN A 63 9.42 -4.88 10.16
N ALA A 64 9.94 -5.43 9.07
CA ALA A 64 9.60 -6.78 8.62
C ALA A 64 10.74 -7.75 8.93
N ILE A 65 10.40 -8.90 9.53
CA ILE A 65 11.32 -9.97 9.89
C ILE A 65 10.77 -11.25 9.27
N ILE A 66 11.60 -11.98 8.53
CA ILE A 66 11.14 -13.11 7.73
C ILE A 66 12.00 -14.33 8.04
N PHE A 67 11.38 -15.47 8.29
CA PHE A 67 12.11 -16.73 8.37
C PHE A 67 12.54 -17.15 6.97
N LYS A 68 13.84 -17.34 6.74
CA LYS A 68 14.40 -17.52 5.39
C LYS A 68 13.93 -18.80 4.71
N GLU A 69 13.73 -19.86 5.47
CA GLU A 69 13.21 -21.12 4.96
C GLU A 69 11.68 -21.05 4.89
N PRO A 70 11.06 -21.26 3.71
CA PRO A 70 9.61 -21.29 3.61
C PRO A 70 9.05 -22.53 4.33
N LEU A 71 7.84 -22.41 4.88
CA LEU A 71 7.07 -23.55 5.40
C LEU A 71 6.59 -24.48 4.28
N TYR A 72 6.48 -23.94 3.07
CA TYR A 72 6.10 -24.69 1.88
C TYR A 72 6.69 -24.01 0.65
N GLU A 73 7.23 -24.81 -0.26
CA GLU A 73 7.76 -24.38 -1.54
C GLU A 73 7.47 -25.46 -2.57
N GLN A 74 6.83 -25.08 -3.66
CA GLN A 74 6.60 -25.96 -4.80
C GLN A 74 6.49 -25.13 -6.08
N HIS A 75 7.16 -25.61 -7.12
CA HIS A 75 7.00 -25.09 -8.48
C HIS A 75 6.13 -26.07 -9.29
N PHE A 76 4.97 -25.60 -9.76
CA PHE A 76 4.04 -26.33 -10.60
C PHE A 76 4.24 -25.92 -12.07
N ILE A 77 4.47 -26.89 -12.95
CA ILE A 77 4.68 -26.65 -14.38
C ILE A 77 3.93 -27.72 -15.17
N ASP A 78 2.98 -27.32 -16.01
CA ASP A 78 2.32 -28.24 -16.96
C ASP A 78 2.11 -27.55 -18.30
N GLY A 79 2.78 -28.04 -19.34
CA GLY A 79 2.85 -27.36 -20.63
C GLY A 79 3.53 -25.99 -20.51
N GLU A 80 2.76 -24.94 -20.80
CA GLU A 80 3.20 -23.54 -20.68
C GLU A 80 2.66 -22.86 -19.41
N ASP A 81 1.75 -23.51 -18.66
CA ASP A 81 1.27 -22.98 -17.38
C ASP A 81 2.34 -23.17 -16.29
N GLU A 82 2.63 -22.11 -15.53
CA GLU A 82 3.69 -22.07 -14.53
C GLU A 82 3.22 -21.32 -13.28
N VAL A 83 3.48 -21.89 -12.09
CA VAL A 83 3.18 -21.28 -10.79
C VAL A 83 4.23 -21.72 -9.78
N GLY A 84 5.08 -20.79 -9.34
CA GLY A 84 5.95 -20.95 -8.17
C GLY A 84 5.22 -20.52 -6.90
N LEU A 85 4.93 -21.44 -5.98
CA LEU A 85 4.21 -21.15 -4.74
C LEU A 85 5.10 -21.30 -3.51
N TYR A 86 5.17 -20.24 -2.70
CA TYR A 86 6.00 -20.16 -1.51
C TYR A 86 5.18 -19.66 -0.32
N ILE A 87 5.33 -20.30 0.83
CA ILE A 87 4.68 -19.87 2.07
C ILE A 87 5.73 -19.56 3.13
N TYR A 88 5.82 -18.30 3.56
CA TYR A 88 6.81 -17.82 4.53
C TYR A 88 6.20 -17.44 5.87
N LYS A 89 6.98 -17.63 6.93
CA LYS A 89 6.71 -17.05 8.26
C LYS A 89 7.21 -15.61 8.29
N VAL A 90 6.35 -14.70 8.71
CA VAL A 90 6.62 -13.27 8.79
C VAL A 90 6.27 -12.75 10.17
N ALA A 91 7.13 -11.91 10.73
CA ALA A 91 6.84 -11.11 11.91
C ALA A 91 7.02 -9.63 11.59
N GLU A 92 6.06 -8.82 12.02
CA GLU A 92 6.07 -7.38 11.89
C GLU A 92 6.32 -6.75 13.26
N ASN A 93 7.25 -5.79 13.35
CA ASN A 93 7.61 -5.16 14.63
C ASN A 93 7.58 -3.63 14.56
N LEU A 94 6.54 -3.05 15.17
CA LEU A 94 6.48 -1.62 15.48
C LEU A 94 6.65 -1.36 16.99
N ARG A 95 5.94 -2.15 17.82
CA ARG A 95 5.96 -2.07 19.29
C ARG A 95 5.97 -3.45 19.94
N SER A 96 5.26 -4.38 19.32
CA SER A 96 5.23 -5.80 19.62
C SER A 96 5.28 -6.56 18.30
N TYR A 97 5.65 -7.84 18.36
CA TYR A 97 5.61 -8.72 17.20
C TYR A 97 4.17 -9.09 16.86
N GLU A 98 3.80 -8.87 15.59
CA GLU A 98 2.59 -9.45 14.98
C GLU A 98 3.02 -10.52 13.97
N HIS A 99 2.51 -11.74 14.11
CA HIS A 99 2.86 -12.88 13.27
C HIS A 99 1.87 -13.04 12.13
N SER A 100 2.43 -13.17 10.94
CA SER A 100 1.68 -13.38 9.71
C SER A 100 2.28 -14.53 8.90
N LEU A 101 1.44 -15.11 8.07
CA LEU A 101 1.83 -16.01 7.00
C LEU A 101 1.80 -15.23 5.68
N ALA A 102 2.87 -15.31 4.89
CA ALA A 102 2.91 -14.78 3.54
C ALA A 102 2.81 -15.92 2.54
N ILE A 103 1.78 -15.89 1.69
CA ILE A 103 1.64 -16.78 0.54
C ILE A 103 2.06 -15.97 -0.69
N LEU A 104 3.21 -16.32 -1.26
CA LEU A 104 3.82 -15.65 -2.40
C LEU A 104 3.72 -16.56 -3.61
N ILE A 105 3.16 -16.03 -4.69
CA ILE A 105 3.21 -16.60 -6.03
C ILE A 105 4.32 -15.90 -6.80
N ARG A 106 5.13 -16.68 -7.51
CA ARG A 106 6.20 -16.28 -8.42
C ARG A 106 6.03 -17.01 -9.74
N ASP A 107 6.64 -16.45 -10.78
CA ASP A 107 6.70 -17.06 -12.11
C ASP A 107 5.30 -17.44 -12.65
N LEU A 108 4.28 -16.65 -12.29
CA LEU A 108 2.91 -16.89 -12.71
C LEU A 108 2.78 -16.74 -14.23
N ASN A 109 2.45 -17.83 -14.88
CA ASN A 109 2.06 -17.87 -16.28
C ASN A 109 0.81 -18.73 -16.45
N ILE A 110 -0.26 -18.14 -17.00
CA ILE A 110 -1.53 -18.83 -17.25
C ILE A 110 -1.84 -18.72 -18.74
N THR A 111 -1.89 -19.84 -19.46
CA THR A 111 -2.11 -19.85 -20.91
C THR A 111 -3.59 -19.82 -21.32
N ASP A 112 -4.49 -19.52 -20.40
CA ASP A 112 -5.91 -19.39 -20.70
C ASP A 112 -6.17 -18.10 -21.49
N THR A 113 -6.55 -18.25 -22.76
CA THR A 113 -6.92 -17.13 -23.64
C THR A 113 -8.13 -16.32 -23.15
N SER A 114 -8.90 -16.88 -22.22
CA SER A 114 -10.07 -16.28 -21.61
C SER A 114 -9.80 -15.74 -20.20
N LEU A 115 -8.53 -15.62 -19.79
CA LEU A 115 -8.13 -15.04 -18.51
C LEU A 115 -8.63 -13.60 -18.35
N LEU A 116 -9.30 -13.31 -17.24
CA LEU A 116 -9.70 -11.96 -16.88
C LEU A 116 -8.49 -11.17 -16.37
N LYS A 117 -8.30 -10.00 -16.98
CA LYS A 117 -7.31 -9.02 -16.56
C LYS A 117 -7.96 -7.74 -16.06
N ASP A 118 -7.33 -7.08 -15.10
CA ASP A 118 -7.76 -5.81 -14.55
C ASP A 118 -7.39 -4.62 -15.47
N GLU A 119 -7.60 -3.40 -14.98
CA GLU A 119 -7.31 -2.17 -15.74
C GLU A 119 -5.82 -1.98 -16.04
N ASP A 120 -4.94 -2.65 -15.30
CA ASP A 120 -3.48 -2.62 -15.45
C ASP A 120 -2.93 -3.84 -16.22
N ASP A 121 -3.82 -4.61 -16.88
CA ASP A 121 -3.51 -5.84 -17.62
C ASP A 121 -2.98 -7.00 -16.73
N TYR A 122 -3.31 -6.97 -15.45
CA TYR A 122 -2.94 -8.00 -14.48
C TYR A 122 -4.05 -9.02 -14.24
N SER A 123 -3.65 -10.28 -14.17
CA SER A 123 -4.49 -11.42 -13.82
C SER A 123 -5.02 -11.31 -12.39
N THR A 124 -6.33 -11.50 -12.21
CA THR A 124 -6.96 -11.54 -10.88
C THR A 124 -6.89 -12.95 -10.30
N ILE A 125 -6.10 -13.11 -9.23
CA ILE A 125 -5.92 -14.38 -8.52
C ILE A 125 -6.56 -14.29 -7.14
N ARG A 126 -7.34 -15.32 -6.77
CA ARG A 126 -8.05 -15.41 -5.49
C ARG A 126 -7.66 -16.68 -4.75
N ALA A 127 -7.68 -16.62 -3.42
CA ALA A 127 -7.56 -17.78 -2.55
C ALA A 127 -8.86 -18.00 -1.78
N THR A 128 -9.37 -19.22 -1.81
CA THR A 128 -10.36 -19.70 -0.85
C THR A 128 -9.65 -20.55 0.20
N ILE A 129 -9.55 -20.00 1.41
CA ILE A 129 -8.82 -20.58 2.53
C ILE A 129 -9.84 -21.18 3.48
N LYS A 130 -9.71 -22.48 3.75
CA LYS A 130 -10.53 -23.19 4.72
C LYS A 130 -9.67 -23.63 5.90
N PHE A 131 -10.10 -23.29 7.11
CA PHE A 131 -9.45 -23.70 8.35
C PHE A 131 -10.03 -25.01 8.89
N ASN A 132 -9.27 -25.68 9.75
CA ASN A 132 -9.69 -26.91 10.45
C ASN A 132 -10.86 -26.71 11.42
N GLN A 133 -11.18 -25.46 11.77
CA GLN A 133 -12.22 -25.08 12.72
C GLN A 133 -12.77 -23.69 12.38
N GLU A 134 -13.84 -23.29 13.05
CA GLU A 134 -14.36 -21.93 12.99
C GLU A 134 -13.37 -20.93 13.62
N ILE A 135 -13.03 -19.88 12.87
CA ILE A 135 -12.10 -18.83 13.28
C ILE A 135 -12.86 -17.52 13.48
N THR A 136 -12.64 -16.91 14.63
CA THR A 136 -13.18 -15.59 14.97
C THR A 136 -12.19 -14.49 14.58
N ILE A 137 -12.65 -13.55 13.75
CA ILE A 137 -11.94 -12.31 13.37
C ILE A 137 -12.85 -11.13 13.71
N GLY A 138 -12.47 -10.34 14.70
CA GLY A 138 -13.30 -9.23 15.18
C GLY A 138 -14.66 -9.73 15.71
N GLN A 139 -15.73 -9.44 14.97
CA GLN A 139 -17.10 -9.86 15.29
C GLN A 139 -17.61 -10.99 14.37
N THR A 140 -16.81 -11.41 13.40
CA THR A 140 -17.21 -12.45 12.44
C THR A 140 -16.60 -13.78 12.85
N ASN A 141 -17.38 -14.85 12.74
CA ASN A 141 -16.92 -16.22 12.94
C ASN A 141 -17.22 -17.03 11.67
N LYS A 142 -16.18 -17.58 11.03
CA LYS A 142 -16.28 -18.36 9.79
C LYS A 142 -15.14 -19.37 9.73
N GLN A 143 -15.38 -20.48 9.04
CA GLN A 143 -14.35 -21.48 8.73
C GLN A 143 -13.63 -21.21 7.40
N THR A 144 -14.34 -20.59 6.45
CA THR A 144 -13.83 -20.32 5.10
C THR A 144 -13.77 -18.82 4.84
N PHE A 145 -12.65 -18.39 4.24
CA PHE A 145 -12.38 -17.02 3.86
C PHE A 145 -11.96 -16.98 2.40
N GLU A 146 -12.43 -15.96 1.68
CA GLU A 146 -12.06 -15.69 0.30
C GLU A 146 -11.28 -14.39 0.27
N GLU A 147 -10.06 -14.42 -0.25
CA GLU A 147 -9.17 -13.28 -0.32
C GLU A 147 -8.59 -13.15 -1.73
N THR A 148 -8.29 -11.92 -2.15
CA THR A 148 -7.66 -11.66 -3.45
C THR A 148 -6.18 -11.41 -3.24
N PHE A 149 -5.33 -12.03 -4.07
CA PHE A 149 -3.90 -11.73 -4.03
C PHE A 149 -3.64 -10.33 -4.59
N ILE A 150 -2.66 -9.65 -3.99
CA ILE A 150 -2.21 -8.35 -4.45
C ILE A 150 -1.06 -8.54 -5.43
N THR A 151 -1.15 -7.90 -6.59
CA THR A 151 -0.05 -7.83 -7.57
C THR A 151 1.13 -7.05 -6.99
N LEU A 152 2.35 -7.58 -7.14
CA LEU A 152 3.56 -6.92 -6.65
C LEU A 152 4.12 -5.94 -7.69
N TYR A 153 5.15 -6.33 -8.44
CA TYR A 153 5.75 -5.47 -9.48
C TYR A 153 5.10 -5.66 -10.85
N ASP A 154 4.78 -6.91 -11.18
CA ASP A 154 4.21 -7.31 -12.45
C ASP A 154 3.22 -8.47 -12.23
N ASP A 155 2.64 -8.95 -13.33
CA ASP A 155 1.65 -10.01 -13.27
C ASP A 155 2.20 -11.36 -12.78
N THR A 156 3.52 -11.57 -12.87
CA THR A 156 4.16 -12.84 -12.53
C THR A 156 4.21 -13.09 -11.03
N SER A 157 4.04 -12.03 -10.23
CA SER A 157 4.27 -12.06 -8.79
C SER A 157 3.07 -11.54 -8.00
N LYS A 158 2.53 -12.39 -7.13
CA LYS A 158 1.34 -12.06 -6.32
C LYS A 158 1.57 -12.39 -4.84
N LEU A 159 0.97 -11.63 -3.94
CA LEU A 159 1.12 -11.81 -2.50
C LEU A 159 -0.23 -11.80 -1.78
N LEU A 160 -0.39 -12.75 -0.86
CA LEU A 160 -1.43 -12.75 0.15
C LEU A 160 -0.79 -12.81 1.55
N LEU A 161 -1.27 -12.00 2.47
CA LEU A 161 -0.80 -11.95 3.86
C LEU A 161 -1.94 -12.26 4.81
N ILE A 162 -1.71 -13.21 5.72
CA ILE A 162 -2.69 -13.63 6.73
C ILE A 162 -2.09 -13.35 8.11
N ASN A 163 -2.66 -12.42 8.86
CA ASN A 163 -2.21 -12.11 10.22
C ASN A 163 -2.82 -13.11 11.21
N PHE A 164 -1.99 -14.03 11.72
CA PHE A 164 -2.40 -15.10 12.61
C PHE A 164 -2.67 -14.63 14.03
N ASP A 165 -2.11 -13.51 14.45
CA ASP A 165 -2.39 -12.94 15.78
C ASP A 165 -3.78 -12.28 15.87
N ARG A 166 -4.42 -12.02 14.73
CA ARG A 166 -5.81 -11.56 14.66
C ARG A 166 -6.82 -12.70 14.67
N LEU A 167 -6.39 -13.93 14.45
CA LEU A 167 -7.24 -15.11 14.40
C LEU A 167 -7.43 -15.67 15.81
N LYS A 168 -8.68 -15.96 16.19
CA LYS A 168 -9.02 -16.58 17.48
C LYS A 168 -9.76 -17.88 17.26
N ALA A 169 -9.33 -18.92 17.96
CA ALA A 169 -9.95 -20.24 17.94
C ALA A 169 -9.75 -20.94 19.29
N GLU A 170 -10.48 -22.04 19.52
CA GLU A 170 -10.37 -22.83 20.77
C GLU A 170 -9.14 -23.73 20.80
N SER A 171 -8.64 -24.14 19.63
CA SER A 171 -7.49 -25.05 19.47
C SER A 171 -6.50 -24.51 18.44
N THR A 172 -5.35 -25.18 18.27
CA THR A 172 -4.34 -24.84 17.27
C THR A 172 -4.97 -24.67 15.89
N ILE A 173 -4.70 -23.53 15.25
CA ILE A 173 -5.26 -23.20 13.94
C ILE A 173 -4.39 -23.85 12.87
N SER A 174 -5.02 -24.61 11.98
CA SER A 174 -4.38 -25.19 10.81
C SER A 174 -5.24 -24.97 9.59
N PHE A 175 -4.61 -24.95 8.42
CA PHE A 175 -5.35 -25.01 7.16
C PHE A 175 -5.91 -26.42 6.95
N GLU A 176 -7.17 -26.50 6.55
CA GLU A 176 -7.76 -27.69 5.94
C GLU A 176 -7.39 -27.75 4.46
N SER A 177 -7.62 -26.64 3.74
CA SER A 177 -7.24 -26.47 2.34
C SER A 177 -7.05 -25.00 1.97
N ILE A 178 -6.29 -24.76 0.89
CA ILE A 178 -6.14 -23.47 0.23
C ILE A 178 -6.34 -23.70 -1.27
N HIS A 179 -7.42 -23.15 -1.82
CA HIS A 179 -7.74 -23.20 -3.25
C HIS A 179 -7.34 -21.89 -3.89
N ILE A 180 -6.45 -21.93 -4.87
CA ILE A 180 -5.98 -20.75 -5.61
C ILE A 180 -6.62 -20.82 -6.98
N ALA A 181 -7.33 -19.77 -7.37
CA ALA A 181 -8.09 -19.70 -8.61
C ALA A 181 -7.90 -18.37 -9.32
N TYR A 182 -8.14 -18.35 -10.63
CA TYR A 182 -8.22 -17.14 -11.45
C TYR A 182 -9.63 -16.99 -12.01
N ASP A 183 -10.02 -15.76 -12.35
CA ASP A 183 -11.30 -15.50 -13.01
C ASP A 183 -11.13 -15.52 -14.54
N ASP A 184 -12.11 -16.07 -15.26
CA ASP A 184 -12.22 -15.94 -16.71
C ASP A 184 -13.03 -14.68 -17.11
N ILE A 185 -13.01 -14.31 -18.39
CA ILE A 185 -13.74 -13.13 -18.94
C ILE A 185 -15.26 -13.19 -18.73
N ASN A 186 -15.82 -14.36 -18.42
CA ASN A 186 -17.22 -14.53 -18.07
C ASN A 186 -17.45 -14.49 -16.55
N TYR A 187 -16.43 -14.12 -15.78
CA TYR A 187 -16.40 -14.08 -14.32
C TYR A 187 -16.62 -15.44 -13.66
N PHE A 188 -16.24 -16.53 -14.33
CA PHE A 188 -16.17 -17.84 -13.69
C PHE A 188 -14.79 -18.07 -13.07
N SER A 189 -14.79 -18.51 -11.81
CA SER A 189 -13.57 -18.92 -11.12
C SER A 189 -13.09 -20.28 -11.65
N ARG A 190 -11.82 -20.34 -12.02
CA ARG A 190 -11.09 -21.51 -12.53
C ARG A 190 -10.00 -21.88 -11.55
N GLU A 191 -10.04 -23.11 -11.05
CA GLU A 191 -9.02 -23.63 -10.14
C GLU A 191 -7.64 -23.67 -10.82
N LEU A 192 -6.63 -23.14 -10.13
CA LEU A 192 -5.23 -23.14 -10.56
C LEU A 192 -4.44 -24.17 -9.75
N VAL A 193 -4.34 -23.97 -8.43
CA VAL A 193 -3.59 -24.85 -7.51
C VAL A 193 -4.42 -25.07 -6.26
N THR A 194 -4.55 -26.31 -5.82
CA THR A 194 -5.13 -26.64 -4.51
C THR A 194 -4.06 -27.23 -3.58
N LEU A 195 -3.87 -26.60 -2.43
CA LEU A 195 -3.12 -27.17 -1.31
C LEU A 195 -4.07 -27.76 -0.28
N TYR A 196 -3.66 -28.83 0.39
CA TYR A 196 -4.52 -29.52 1.35
C TYR A 196 -3.72 -30.09 2.52
N ASN A 197 -4.37 -30.28 3.65
CA ASN A 197 -3.80 -30.95 4.81
C ASN A 197 -4.13 -32.43 4.77
N SER A 198 -3.12 -33.29 4.57
CA SER A 198 -3.31 -34.74 4.43
C SER A 198 -3.94 -35.41 5.65
N ASP A 199 -3.83 -34.80 6.82
CA ASP A 199 -4.37 -35.35 8.07
C ASP A 199 -5.87 -35.04 8.23
N LEU A 200 -6.39 -34.08 7.47
CA LEU A 200 -7.78 -33.61 7.57
C LEU A 200 -8.62 -34.00 6.35
N VAL A 201 -8.04 -33.97 5.15
CA VAL A 201 -8.74 -34.23 3.90
C VAL A 201 -7.89 -35.05 2.94
N ASN A 202 -8.57 -35.77 2.04
CA ASN A 202 -7.92 -36.47 0.95
C ASN A 202 -7.43 -35.47 -0.12
N GLN A 203 -6.48 -35.92 -0.95
CA GLN A 203 -5.97 -35.15 -2.07
C GLN A 203 -7.11 -34.63 -2.96
N ILE A 204 -7.07 -33.32 -3.20
CA ILE A 204 -8.02 -32.61 -4.07
C ILE A 204 -7.31 -32.36 -5.41
N PRO A 205 -7.85 -32.81 -6.55
CA PRO A 205 -7.24 -32.58 -7.85
C PRO A 205 -7.40 -31.12 -8.28
N ASP A 206 -6.40 -30.60 -9.00
CA ASP A 206 -6.38 -29.27 -9.61
C ASP A 206 -5.90 -29.34 -11.07
N LYS A 207 -5.46 -28.22 -11.64
CA LYS A 207 -5.00 -28.13 -13.03
C LYS A 207 -3.69 -28.90 -13.28
N PHE A 208 -2.85 -29.08 -12.26
CA PHE A 208 -1.51 -29.64 -12.39
C PHE A 208 -1.45 -31.12 -12.03
N SER A 209 -0.42 -31.83 -12.50
CA SER A 209 -0.17 -33.24 -12.19
C SER A 209 -0.18 -33.55 -10.69
N ASN A 210 -0.75 -34.70 -10.29
CA ASN A 210 -0.77 -35.18 -8.90
C ASN A 210 0.61 -35.54 -8.33
N THR A 211 1.69 -35.49 -9.15
CA THR A 211 3.07 -35.75 -8.71
C THR A 211 3.67 -34.64 -7.86
N TYR A 212 3.13 -33.42 -7.93
CA TYR A 212 3.59 -32.29 -7.13
C TYR A 212 3.17 -32.40 -5.67
N GLN A 213 4.05 -32.02 -4.75
CA GLN A 213 3.77 -32.00 -3.33
C GLN A 213 2.79 -30.87 -3.00
N ARG A 214 1.64 -31.21 -2.41
CA ARG A 214 0.56 -30.25 -2.08
C ARG A 214 0.19 -30.23 -0.60
N ASP A 215 0.82 -31.11 0.17
CA ASP A 215 0.50 -31.29 1.58
C ASP A 215 1.07 -30.14 2.41
N ILE A 216 0.19 -29.47 3.15
CA ILE A 216 0.49 -28.35 4.04
C ILE A 216 0.21 -28.66 5.51
N LYS A 217 0.15 -29.95 5.90
CA LYS A 217 -0.18 -30.37 7.28
C LYS A 217 0.64 -29.73 8.39
N PHE A 218 1.88 -29.33 8.10
CA PHE A 218 2.79 -28.73 9.08
C PHE A 218 2.55 -27.23 9.30
N ILE A 219 1.73 -26.58 8.47
CA ILE A 219 1.44 -25.15 8.59
C ILE A 219 0.37 -24.94 9.66
N THR A 220 0.82 -24.66 10.88
CA THR A 220 -0.03 -24.46 12.06
C THR A 220 0.25 -23.11 12.73
N SER A 221 -0.67 -22.61 13.55
CA SER A 221 -0.47 -21.36 14.30
C SER A 221 0.78 -21.38 15.17
N ASP A 222 1.15 -22.55 15.70
CA ASP A 222 2.29 -22.69 16.60
C ASP A 222 3.62 -22.59 15.83
N GLU A 223 3.67 -23.14 14.62
CA GLU A 223 4.82 -23.00 13.73
C GLU A 223 4.98 -21.58 13.20
N ILE A 224 3.87 -20.87 12.95
CA ILE A 224 3.87 -19.50 12.43
C ILE A 224 4.29 -18.48 13.49
N LYS A 225 4.05 -18.74 14.78
CA LYS A 225 4.42 -17.85 15.89
C LYS A 225 5.85 -18.14 16.35
N PHE A 226 6.81 -17.71 15.55
CA PHE A 226 8.23 -18.01 15.76
C PHE A 226 8.98 -17.00 16.63
N LEU A 227 8.39 -15.85 16.99
CA LEU A 227 8.99 -14.87 17.89
C LEU A 227 8.06 -14.58 19.08
N SER A 228 8.62 -14.31 20.24
CA SER A 228 7.85 -13.79 21.39
C SER A 228 8.59 -12.65 22.08
N ASP A 229 9.85 -12.87 22.45
CA ASP A 229 10.61 -11.97 23.35
C ASP A 229 12.02 -11.64 22.83
N GLU A 230 12.34 -12.01 21.59
CA GLU A 230 13.67 -11.74 21.01
C GLU A 230 13.90 -10.24 20.81
N SER A 231 15.09 -9.76 21.16
CA SER A 231 15.47 -8.37 20.87
C SER A 231 15.83 -8.20 19.38
N LEU A 232 15.72 -6.98 18.85
CA LEU A 232 16.19 -6.69 17.49
C LEU A 232 17.67 -7.02 17.27
N SER A 233 18.50 -6.99 18.33
CA SER A 233 19.90 -7.43 18.26
C SER A 233 20.03 -8.94 18.06
N ASP A 234 19.18 -9.72 18.72
CA ASP A 234 19.19 -11.18 18.59
C ASP A 234 18.74 -11.57 17.17
N ILE A 235 17.71 -10.91 16.67
CA ILE A 235 17.20 -11.10 15.30
C ILE A 235 18.27 -10.79 14.25
N LYS A 236 19.02 -9.68 14.41
CA LYS A 236 20.12 -9.31 13.49
C LYS A 236 21.21 -10.38 13.39
N ASN A 237 21.43 -11.12 14.47
CA ASN A 237 22.47 -12.14 14.55
C ASN A 237 21.95 -13.54 14.21
N ASN A 238 20.63 -13.71 14.07
CA ASN A 238 20.01 -15.00 13.77
C ASN A 238 20.14 -15.33 12.27
N ILE A 239 20.89 -16.39 11.96
CA ILE A 239 21.14 -16.81 10.56
C ILE A 239 19.88 -17.24 9.82
N ASN A 240 18.85 -17.69 10.53
CA ASN A 240 17.60 -18.18 9.94
C ASN A 240 16.62 -17.03 9.63
N LEU A 241 16.87 -15.84 10.18
CA LEU A 241 16.02 -14.68 10.00
C LEU A 241 16.63 -13.73 8.98
N TYR A 242 15.76 -13.15 8.15
CA TYR A 242 16.07 -12.01 7.31
C TYR A 242 15.50 -10.76 7.97
N TYR A 243 16.37 -9.77 8.16
CA TYR A 243 16.02 -8.44 8.65
C TYR A 243 16.98 -7.41 8.04
N ASP A 244 16.44 -6.37 7.43
CA ASP A 244 17.21 -5.25 6.89
C ASP A 244 16.83 -3.94 7.59
N ALA A 245 17.73 -3.50 8.47
CA ALA A 245 17.56 -2.26 9.23
C ALA A 245 17.60 -0.99 8.35
N THR A 246 18.01 -1.09 7.09
CA THR A 246 18.13 0.07 6.19
C THR A 246 16.82 0.43 5.49
N LEU A 247 15.87 -0.51 5.37
CA LEU A 247 14.63 -0.31 4.60
C LEU A 247 13.81 0.88 5.10
N ILE A 248 13.58 0.99 6.41
CA ILE A 248 12.85 2.12 7.00
C ILE A 248 13.58 3.44 6.74
N SER A 249 14.90 3.46 6.83
CA SER A 249 15.69 4.66 6.55
C SER A 249 15.59 5.06 5.07
N LYS A 250 15.68 4.09 4.14
CA LYS A 250 15.50 4.31 2.71
C LYS A 250 14.11 4.89 2.43
N LEU A 251 13.04 4.32 3.00
CA LEU A 251 11.67 4.83 2.88
C LEU A 251 11.52 6.26 3.44
N ASN A 252 12.10 6.54 4.61
CA ASN A 252 11.98 7.85 5.26
C ASN A 252 12.75 8.96 4.53
N LYS A 253 13.79 8.65 3.74
CA LYS A 253 14.47 9.67 2.90
C LYS A 253 13.53 10.29 1.87
N LEU A 254 12.52 9.54 1.44
CA LEU A 254 11.49 10.00 0.50
C LEU A 254 10.43 10.90 1.17
N ASN A 255 10.53 11.18 2.48
CA ASN A 255 9.72 12.24 3.12
C ASN A 255 9.99 13.62 2.51
N SER A 256 11.09 13.80 1.77
CA SER A 256 11.34 14.99 0.96
C SER A 256 10.23 15.26 -0.08
N LEU A 257 9.51 14.24 -0.55
CA LEU A 257 8.36 14.39 -1.45
C LEU A 257 7.23 15.22 -0.84
N TYR A 258 7.03 15.17 0.47
CA TYR A 258 6.07 16.03 1.16
C TYR A 258 6.41 17.50 1.02
N LEU A 259 7.69 17.86 1.14
CA LEU A 259 8.11 19.24 0.98
C LEU A 259 7.84 19.72 -0.46
N ILE A 260 8.11 18.87 -1.46
CA ILE A 260 7.88 19.17 -2.87
C ILE A 260 6.38 19.36 -3.13
N ASN A 261 5.56 18.37 -2.78
CA ASN A 261 4.13 18.35 -3.10
C ASN A 261 3.34 19.40 -2.32
N ILE A 262 3.66 19.63 -1.03
CA ILE A 262 3.05 20.73 -0.26
C ILE A 262 3.49 22.09 -0.80
N SER A 263 4.74 22.25 -1.25
CA SER A 263 5.19 23.52 -1.86
C SER A 263 4.45 23.81 -3.16
N LEU A 264 4.20 22.80 -3.98
CA LEU A 264 3.37 22.92 -5.19
C LEU A 264 1.93 23.35 -4.85
N LEU A 265 1.34 22.77 -3.80
CA LEU A 265 0.03 23.21 -3.31
C LEU A 265 0.07 24.68 -2.87
N LEU A 266 1.08 25.09 -2.10
CA LEU A 266 1.23 26.47 -1.63
C LEU A 266 1.39 27.48 -2.77
N LEU A 267 2.09 27.11 -3.85
CA LEU A 267 2.22 27.94 -5.05
C LEU A 267 0.86 28.28 -5.68
N VAL A 268 -0.15 27.41 -5.53
CA VAL A 268 -1.51 27.65 -6.01
C VAL A 268 -2.37 28.34 -4.95
N VAL A 269 -2.28 27.87 -3.70
CA VAL A 269 -3.12 28.35 -2.60
C VAL A 269 -2.82 29.81 -2.27
N ILE A 270 -1.55 30.22 -2.19
CA ILE A 270 -1.15 31.59 -1.79
C ILE A 270 -1.70 32.66 -2.75
N PRO A 271 -1.51 32.58 -4.08
CA PRO A 271 -2.14 33.52 -5.01
C PRO A 271 -3.66 33.53 -4.88
N LEU A 272 -4.26 32.36 -4.72
CA LEU A 272 -5.71 32.22 -4.61
C LEU A 272 -6.24 32.88 -3.31
N THR A 273 -5.53 32.73 -2.19
CA THR A 273 -5.80 33.47 -0.95
C THR A 273 -5.73 34.98 -1.19
N TYR A 274 -4.68 35.44 -1.88
CA TYR A 274 -4.49 36.85 -2.19
C TYR A 274 -5.67 37.41 -3.00
N PHE A 275 -6.09 36.71 -4.06
CA PHE A 275 -7.18 37.16 -4.92
C PHE A 275 -8.54 37.17 -4.22
N ILE A 276 -8.83 36.18 -3.38
CA ILE A 276 -10.12 36.08 -2.68
C ILE A 276 -10.24 37.14 -1.58
N PHE A 277 -9.19 37.34 -0.77
CA PHE A 277 -9.30 38.14 0.46
C PHE A 277 -8.72 39.55 0.33
N PHE A 278 -7.62 39.73 -0.39
CA PHE A 278 -6.83 40.95 -0.32
C PHE A 278 -6.90 41.80 -1.59
N HIS A 279 -7.05 41.19 -2.77
CA HIS A 279 -6.97 41.89 -4.04
C HIS A 279 -7.94 43.06 -4.15
N LYS A 280 -9.20 42.89 -3.74
CA LYS A 280 -10.21 43.96 -3.79
C LYS A 280 -9.82 45.15 -2.91
N GLU A 281 -9.34 44.91 -1.69
CA GLU A 281 -8.94 45.98 -0.76
C GLU A 281 -7.68 46.69 -1.25
N VAL A 282 -6.67 45.93 -1.68
CA VAL A 282 -5.42 46.45 -2.22
C VAL A 282 -5.69 47.31 -3.47
N TYR A 283 -6.50 46.81 -4.41
CA TYR A 283 -6.86 47.54 -5.62
C TYR A 283 -7.65 48.82 -5.31
N THR A 284 -8.57 48.77 -4.35
CA THR A 284 -9.35 49.95 -3.93
C THR A 284 -8.44 51.02 -3.32
N ARG A 285 -7.53 50.64 -2.41
CA ARG A 285 -6.55 51.57 -1.81
C ARG A 285 -5.60 52.14 -2.86
N TYR A 286 -5.15 51.31 -3.80
CA TYR A 286 -4.32 51.76 -4.92
C TYR A 286 -5.04 52.79 -5.78
N LYS A 287 -6.30 52.54 -6.14
CA LYS A 287 -7.12 53.46 -6.94
C LYS A 287 -7.32 54.80 -6.23
N LEU A 288 -7.61 54.77 -4.92
CA LEU A 288 -7.75 55.98 -4.08
C LEU A 288 -6.45 56.79 -3.98
N LYS A 289 -5.30 56.13 -3.78
CA LYS A 289 -4.00 56.83 -3.80
C LYS A 289 -3.72 57.46 -5.16
N ARG A 290 -4.06 56.77 -6.25
CA ARG A 290 -3.87 57.27 -7.61
C ARG A 290 -4.76 58.47 -7.91
N SER A 291 -6.02 58.48 -7.45
CA SER A 291 -6.91 59.64 -7.62
C SER A 291 -6.42 60.84 -6.81
N ALA A 292 -6.06 60.65 -5.54
CA ALA A 292 -5.53 61.72 -4.70
C ALA A 292 -4.25 62.35 -5.29
N LYS A 293 -3.33 61.53 -5.81
CA LYS A 293 -2.11 62.02 -6.48
C LYS A 293 -2.43 62.86 -7.73
N LYS A 294 -3.41 62.45 -8.53
CA LYS A 294 -3.85 63.22 -9.72
C LYS A 294 -4.49 64.55 -9.34
N GLU A 295 -5.24 64.58 -8.25
CA GLU A 295 -5.89 65.80 -7.75
C GLU A 295 -4.86 66.80 -7.21
N LEU A 296 -3.87 66.32 -6.45
CA LEU A 296 -2.75 67.14 -5.96
C LEU A 296 -1.95 67.76 -7.11
N GLN A 297 -1.66 66.98 -8.16
CA GLN A 297 -1.01 67.49 -9.37
C GLN A 297 -1.84 68.54 -10.12
N ARG A 298 -3.17 68.39 -10.14
CA ARG A 298 -4.06 69.41 -10.75
C ARG A 298 -4.01 70.72 -9.96
N GLN A 299 -4.09 70.64 -8.63
CA GLN A 299 -4.02 71.80 -7.75
C GLN A 299 -2.67 72.52 -7.88
N GLU A 300 -1.56 71.79 -7.98
CA GLU A 300 -0.23 72.37 -8.23
C GLU A 300 -0.18 73.11 -9.59
N ILE A 301 -0.73 72.51 -10.65
CA ILE A 301 -0.77 73.15 -11.99
C ILE A 301 -1.65 74.41 -11.98
N GLU A 302 -2.81 74.37 -11.32
CA GLU A 302 -3.71 75.51 -11.19
C GLU A 302 -3.07 76.64 -10.38
N ALA A 303 -2.39 76.33 -9.27
CA ALA A 303 -1.65 77.31 -8.48
C ALA A 303 -0.51 77.97 -9.27
N ILE A 304 0.22 77.21 -10.10
CA ILE A 304 1.27 77.75 -10.98
C ILE A 304 0.67 78.66 -12.05
N LYS A 305 -0.49 78.32 -12.62
CA LYS A 305 -1.18 79.17 -13.61
C LYS A 305 -1.65 80.47 -12.98
N HIS A 306 -2.30 80.40 -11.82
CA HIS A 306 -2.78 81.57 -11.09
C HIS A 306 -1.64 82.54 -10.71
N ASN A 307 -0.47 82.01 -10.32
CA ASN A 307 0.72 82.84 -10.05
C ASN A 307 1.42 83.41 -11.29
N LYS A 308 1.10 82.95 -12.50
CA LYS A 308 1.61 83.52 -13.76
C LYS A 308 0.71 84.60 -14.35
N GLU A 309 -0.54 84.67 -13.88
CA GLU A 309 -1.55 85.64 -14.33
C GLU A 309 -1.65 86.87 -13.41
N MET A 310 -0.93 86.87 -12.28
CA MET A 310 -0.61 88.06 -11.46
C MET A 310 0.77 88.60 -11.84
#